data_AF-A0A8T0ICT7-F1
#
_entry.id   AF-A0A8T0ICT7-F1
#
_cell.length_a   1.000
_cell.length_b   1.000
_cell.length_c   1.000
_cell.angle_alpha   90.00
_cell.angle_beta   90.00
_cell.angle_gamma   90.00
#
_symmetry.space_group_name_H-M   'P 1'
#
loop_
_entity.id
_entity.type
_entity.pdbx_description
1 polymer ?
#
loop_
_entity_poly.entity_id
_entity_poly.type
_entity_poly.pdbx_seq_one_letter_code
_entity_poly.pdbx_strand_id
1 'polypeptide(L)'
;MAKVAETSPPPAMNFNIPVKVTMLVQVIVCFGIIASTVSITRSVVQSNVAKLNANLGHLHRPSGQVKSNPASAPNSTAVISNSTLTANATVPSHTEELDYTKLHGYIISNKERRYNSSKVVLDKLGLVSHQHVPLSYKSDAIRKAMEDFHVGNQRYLTDRYKKVFSNRMAFAHLFQDFFDDPKAAPASWRFFFEDDVALHPSLTKALAQKVLARGLEVAAGDGILYLGICGPNRCEKKTVVLSSPVEAMRCAGACTHAFGLTKWKTGGLLAYMDKLKTPNNVNVSVMYFDQLLRTYGEQVHRIWVLGSNLKSPQMNNHYGLVYQDRTNYPSVIMSKEPKQ
;
A
#
# COMPACT_ATOMS: atom_id res chain seq x y z
N MET A 1 42.25 69.69 -25.92
CA MET A 1 41.24 68.60 -25.97
C MET A 1 41.26 67.90 -24.62
N ALA A 2 40.14 67.91 -23.91
CA ALA A 2 40.04 67.56 -22.49
C ALA A 2 40.06 66.04 -22.27
N LYS A 3 40.87 65.58 -21.30
CA LYS A 3 40.93 64.21 -20.80
C LYS A 3 39.72 63.93 -19.91
N VAL A 4 38.91 62.95 -20.29
CA VAL A 4 37.82 62.41 -19.46
C VAL A 4 38.43 61.53 -18.37
N ALA A 5 38.06 61.76 -17.12
CA ALA A 5 38.47 60.97 -15.97
C ALA A 5 37.57 59.73 -15.83
N GLU A 6 38.18 58.54 -15.80
CA GLU A 6 37.50 57.28 -15.52
C GLU A 6 37.16 57.17 -14.02
N THR A 7 35.87 57.09 -13.70
CA THR A 7 35.35 56.73 -12.38
C THR A 7 35.33 55.21 -12.22
N SER A 8 36.05 54.70 -11.22
CA SER A 8 36.02 53.28 -10.85
C SER A 8 34.72 52.91 -10.13
N PRO A 9 34.18 51.69 -10.37
CA PRO A 9 32.93 51.25 -9.73
C PRO A 9 33.14 50.94 -8.25
N PRO A 10 32.11 51.14 -7.40
CA PRO A 10 32.19 50.87 -5.98
C PRO A 10 32.29 49.35 -5.68
N PRO A 11 32.95 48.96 -4.58
CA PRO A 11 33.14 47.56 -4.23
C PRO A 11 31.82 46.88 -3.86
N ALA A 12 31.61 45.66 -4.36
CA ALA A 12 30.45 44.84 -4.04
C ALA A 12 30.43 44.46 -2.55
N MET A 13 29.34 44.79 -1.85
CA MET A 13 29.11 44.41 -0.46
C MET A 13 28.86 42.90 -0.36
N ASN A 14 29.81 42.20 0.27
CA ASN A 14 29.75 40.76 0.48
C ASN A 14 29.03 40.48 1.81
N PHE A 15 27.72 40.16 1.76
CA PHE A 15 26.94 39.78 2.94
C PHE A 15 27.28 38.34 3.35
N ASN A 16 28.23 38.22 4.27
CA ASN A 16 28.64 36.94 4.84
C ASN A 16 27.60 36.50 5.89
N ILE A 17 26.49 35.92 5.44
CA ILE A 17 25.48 35.34 6.34
C ILE A 17 26.07 34.05 6.93
N PRO A 18 26.22 33.94 8.26
CA PRO A 18 26.82 32.78 8.89
C PRO A 18 25.97 31.53 8.61
N VAL A 19 26.57 30.54 7.95
CA VAL A 19 26.00 29.25 7.51
C VAL A 19 25.15 28.54 8.58
N LYS A 20 25.41 28.81 9.87
CA LYS A 20 24.65 28.25 10.99
C LYS A 20 23.20 28.74 11.08
N VAL A 21 22.91 29.97 10.64
CA VAL A 21 21.55 30.53 10.66
C VAL A 21 20.69 29.90 9.57
N THR A 22 21.26 29.63 8.40
CA THR A 22 20.55 29.01 7.27
C THR A 22 20.14 27.56 7.57
N MET A 23 20.99 26.78 8.26
CA MET A 23 20.63 25.42 8.69
C MET A 23 19.49 25.41 9.72
N LEU A 24 19.50 26.35 10.68
CA LEU A 24 18.47 26.40 11.73
C LEU A 24 17.09 26.72 11.13
N VAL A 25 17.02 27.65 10.18
CA VAL A 25 15.77 28.01 9.47
C VAL A 25 15.25 26.83 8.64
N GLN A 26 16.13 26.10 7.92
CA GLN A 26 15.72 24.91 7.16
C GLN A 26 15.16 23.81 8.07
N VAL A 27 15.77 23.57 9.23
CA VAL A 27 15.27 22.59 10.21
C VAL A 27 13.89 22.99 10.73
N ILE A 28 13.69 24.25 11.13
CA ILE A 28 12.40 24.72 11.66
C ILE A 28 11.30 24.63 10.60
N VAL A 29 11.57 25.01 9.35
CA VAL A 29 10.60 24.93 8.25
C VAL A 29 10.23 23.47 7.95
N CYS A 30 11.20 22.55 7.89
CA CYS A 30 10.94 21.13 7.70
C CYS A 30 10.10 20.52 8.83
N PHE A 31 10.42 20.82 10.10
CA PHE A 31 9.64 20.33 11.24
C PHE A 31 8.23 20.94 11.28
N GLY A 32 8.08 22.22 10.92
CA GLY A 32 6.77 22.89 10.84
C GLY A 32 5.85 22.28 9.78
N ILE A 33 6.41 21.96 8.60
CA ILE A 33 5.66 21.30 7.50
C ILE A 33 5.28 19.86 7.87
N ILE A 34 6.18 19.11 8.52
CA ILE A 34 5.89 17.74 8.96
C ILE A 34 4.80 17.74 10.05
N ALA A 35 4.90 18.63 11.05
CA ALA A 35 3.93 18.71 12.14
C ALA A 35 2.52 19.15 11.67
N SER A 36 2.44 20.07 10.71
CA SER A 36 1.16 20.51 10.13
C SER A 36 0.52 19.41 9.28
N THR A 37 1.32 18.69 8.49
CA THR A 37 0.85 17.54 7.68
C THR A 37 0.32 16.42 8.57
N VAL A 38 1.02 16.09 9.67
CA VAL A 38 0.59 15.07 10.64
C VAL A 38 -0.71 15.47 11.35
N SER A 39 -0.86 16.75 11.72
CA SER A 39 -2.06 17.24 12.41
C SER A 39 -3.30 17.22 11.50
N ILE A 40 -3.15 17.64 10.24
CA ILE A 40 -4.24 17.59 9.24
C ILE A 40 -4.63 16.13 8.95
N THR A 41 -3.64 15.24 8.81
CA THR A 41 -3.89 13.80 8.55
C THR A 41 -4.64 13.15 9.72
N ARG A 42 -4.27 13.48 10.96
CA ARG A 42 -4.95 12.98 12.17
C ARG A 42 -6.40 13.44 12.26
N SER A 43 -6.69 14.70 11.93
CA SER A 43 -8.05 15.25 11.94
C SER A 43 -8.95 14.59 10.90
N VAL A 44 -8.46 14.37 9.68
CA VAL A 44 -9.21 13.71 8.60
C VAL A 44 -9.50 12.25 8.94
N VAL A 45 -8.52 11.52 9.50
CA VAL A 45 -8.73 10.13 9.94
C VAL A 45 -9.80 10.07 11.03
N GLN A 46 -9.70 10.92 12.07
CA GLN A 46 -10.69 10.93 13.15
C GLN A 46 -12.11 11.21 12.63
N SER A 47 -12.25 12.08 11.62
CA SER A 47 -13.53 12.33 10.97
C SER A 47 -14.07 11.11 10.23
N ASN A 48 -13.22 10.40 9.46
CA ASN A 48 -13.64 9.20 8.72
C ASN A 48 -13.95 8.02 9.65
N VAL A 49 -13.20 7.86 10.73
CA VAL A 49 -13.47 6.87 11.78
C VAL A 49 -14.79 7.17 12.49
N ALA A 50 -15.04 8.43 12.84
CA ALA A 50 -16.32 8.84 13.43
C ALA A 50 -17.50 8.56 12.49
N LYS A 51 -17.34 8.80 11.18
CA LYS A 51 -18.34 8.44 10.15
C LYS A 51 -18.55 6.93 10.04
N LEU A 52 -17.46 6.14 10.08
CA LEU A 52 -17.55 4.68 10.03
C LEU A 52 -18.28 4.13 11.27
N ASN A 53 -17.94 4.62 12.47
CA ASN A 53 -18.59 4.25 13.72
C ASN A 53 -20.06 4.70 13.76
N ALA A 54 -20.38 5.89 13.23
CA ALA A 54 -21.75 6.37 13.10
C ALA A 54 -22.57 5.51 12.13
N ASN A 55 -21.99 5.13 10.98
CA ASN A 55 -22.64 4.27 9.99
C ASN A 55 -22.86 2.84 10.51
N LEU A 56 -21.95 2.32 11.33
CA LEU A 56 -22.12 1.03 12.02
C LEU A 56 -23.15 1.12 13.16
N GLY A 57 -23.32 2.28 13.78
CA GLY A 57 -24.35 2.54 14.79
C GLY A 57 -25.75 2.77 14.21
N HIS A 58 -25.87 3.13 12.93
CA HIS A 58 -27.12 3.52 12.27
C HIS A 58 -27.91 2.40 11.58
N LEU A 59 -27.74 1.14 11.99
CA LEU A 59 -28.64 0.05 11.58
C LEU A 59 -30.11 0.21 12.06
N HIS A 60 -30.46 1.34 12.70
CA HIS A 60 -31.83 1.80 12.80
C HIS A 60 -31.99 3.29 12.41
N ARG A 61 -32.85 3.47 11.40
CA ARG A 61 -33.68 4.64 11.05
C ARG A 61 -33.18 5.55 9.89
N PRO A 62 -34.02 5.82 8.87
CA PRO A 62 -33.66 6.60 7.69
C PRO A 62 -34.20 8.05 7.73
N SER A 63 -33.46 8.96 7.09
CA SER A 63 -33.87 10.26 6.48
C SER A 63 -32.57 11.01 6.16
N GLY A 64 -32.29 11.72 5.06
CA GLY A 64 -33.08 12.22 3.93
C GLY A 64 -32.46 13.57 3.49
N GLN A 65 -31.96 13.65 2.24
CA GLN A 65 -31.67 14.85 1.41
C GLN A 65 -30.53 15.85 1.80
N VAL A 66 -29.86 16.67 0.95
CA VAL A 66 -29.45 16.74 -0.50
C VAL A 66 -28.61 18.05 -0.71
N LYS A 67 -27.57 18.03 -1.58
CA LYS A 67 -26.88 19.14 -2.35
C LYS A 67 -26.14 20.30 -1.59
N SER A 68 -25.12 21.01 -2.10
CA SER A 68 -24.47 21.20 -3.43
C SER A 68 -23.04 21.81 -3.33
N ASN A 69 -22.27 21.67 -4.41
CA ASN A 69 -20.95 22.28 -4.79
C ASN A 69 -21.10 23.75 -5.29
N PRO A 70 -20.04 24.61 -5.50
CA PRO A 70 -18.94 24.37 -6.49
C PRO A 70 -17.55 25.09 -6.35
N ALA A 71 -16.60 24.66 -7.23
CA ALA A 71 -15.52 25.39 -7.97
C ALA A 71 -14.37 26.13 -7.22
N SER A 72 -13.17 26.43 -7.79
CA SER A 72 -12.11 25.76 -8.59
C SER A 72 -11.01 26.81 -8.90
N ALA A 73 -9.70 26.54 -8.76
CA ALA A 73 -8.56 27.28 -9.40
C ALA A 73 -7.17 26.59 -9.14
N PRO A 74 -6.05 26.92 -9.84
CA PRO A 74 -5.22 25.93 -10.55
C PRO A 74 -3.69 25.90 -10.26
N ASN A 75 -3.02 24.92 -10.91
CA ASN A 75 -1.62 24.82 -11.41
C ASN A 75 -0.39 24.78 -10.47
N SER A 76 0.39 23.69 -10.57
CA SER A 76 1.76 23.73 -11.11
C SER A 76 2.35 22.31 -11.28
N THR A 77 2.87 22.04 -12.47
CA THR A 77 3.41 20.76 -12.92
C THR A 77 4.93 20.73 -12.72
N ALA A 78 5.45 19.72 -12.03
CA ALA A 78 6.85 19.33 -12.08
C ALA A 78 6.97 18.05 -12.92
N VAL A 79 7.73 18.13 -14.01
CA VAL A 79 7.99 17.04 -14.94
C VAL A 79 8.91 16.02 -14.25
N ILE A 80 8.36 14.86 -13.91
CA ILE A 80 9.14 13.68 -13.54
C ILE A 80 9.12 12.75 -14.76
N SER A 81 10.31 12.34 -15.20
CA SER A 81 10.52 11.48 -16.35
C SER A 81 9.84 10.12 -16.17
N ASN A 82 8.68 9.95 -16.81
CA ASN A 82 7.96 8.69 -16.93
C ASN A 82 8.69 7.75 -17.90
N SER A 83 9.61 6.91 -17.41
CA SER A 83 9.92 5.66 -18.12
C SER A 83 8.70 4.76 -17.96
N THR A 84 7.76 4.93 -18.87
CA THR A 84 6.43 4.36 -18.82
C THR A 84 6.54 2.85 -19.06
N LEU A 85 6.10 2.05 -18.08
CA LEU A 85 5.65 0.68 -18.31
C LEU A 85 4.34 0.74 -19.13
N THR A 86 4.38 1.28 -20.35
CA THR A 86 3.29 1.16 -21.32
C THR A 86 3.41 -0.21 -21.97
N ALA A 87 3.13 -1.26 -21.20
CA ALA A 87 2.52 -2.41 -21.82
C ALA A 87 1.09 -1.99 -22.16
N ASN A 88 0.78 -1.80 -23.45
CA ASN A 88 -0.57 -1.60 -24.00
C ASN A 88 -1.45 -2.85 -23.79
N ALA A 89 -1.43 -3.44 -22.59
CA ALA A 89 -2.48 -4.33 -22.17
C ALA A 89 -3.65 -3.42 -21.77
N THR A 90 -4.67 -3.36 -22.61
CA THR A 90 -5.98 -2.80 -22.28
C THR A 90 -6.56 -3.65 -21.15
N VAL A 91 -6.10 -3.40 -19.92
CA VAL A 91 -6.79 -3.87 -18.72
C VAL A 91 -8.11 -3.09 -18.72
N PRO A 92 -9.27 -3.76 -18.68
CA PRO A 92 -10.53 -3.05 -18.63
C PRO A 92 -10.48 -2.06 -17.47
N SER A 93 -10.57 -0.76 -17.77
CA SER A 93 -10.63 0.26 -16.73
C SER A 93 -11.95 0.02 -16.01
N HIS A 94 -11.89 -0.54 -14.80
CA HIS A 94 -13.03 -0.59 -13.91
C HIS A 94 -13.37 0.83 -13.48
N THR A 95 -14.07 1.57 -14.34
CA THR A 95 -14.62 2.91 -14.05
C THR A 95 -15.96 2.81 -13.33
N GLU A 96 -16.14 1.78 -12.50
CA GLU A 96 -17.23 1.83 -11.52
C GLU A 96 -16.90 2.90 -10.50
N GLU A 97 -17.84 3.81 -10.27
CA GLU A 97 -17.68 4.85 -9.26
C GLU A 97 -17.61 4.21 -7.87
N LEU A 98 -16.42 4.27 -7.25
CA LEU A 98 -16.19 3.69 -5.92
C LEU A 98 -16.83 4.56 -4.83
N ASP A 99 -17.63 3.92 -3.98
CA ASP A 99 -18.20 4.50 -2.76
C ASP A 99 -17.16 4.50 -1.63
N TYR A 100 -16.36 5.56 -1.56
CA TYR A 100 -15.31 5.74 -0.55
C TYR A 100 -15.82 5.89 0.91
N THR A 101 -17.12 5.80 1.16
CA THR A 101 -17.64 5.62 2.52
C THR A 101 -17.46 4.20 3.03
N LYS A 102 -17.21 3.24 2.13
CA LYS A 102 -16.92 1.84 2.43
C LYS A 102 -15.43 1.55 2.30
N LEU A 103 -15.01 0.44 2.91
CA LEU A 103 -13.66 -0.09 2.77
C LEU A 103 -13.63 -1.08 1.60
N HIS A 104 -12.65 -0.93 0.70
CA HIS A 104 -12.52 -1.74 -0.50
C HIS A 104 -11.34 -2.70 -0.40
N GLY A 105 -11.56 -3.96 -0.75
CA GLY A 105 -10.52 -4.99 -0.83
C GLY A 105 -10.42 -5.56 -2.24
N TYR A 106 -9.20 -5.59 -2.79
CA TYR A 106 -8.90 -6.15 -4.10
C TYR A 106 -8.22 -7.51 -3.95
N ILE A 107 -8.79 -8.53 -4.58
CA ILE A 107 -8.31 -9.90 -4.56
C ILE A 107 -7.66 -10.20 -5.91
N ILE A 108 -6.37 -10.49 -5.91
CA ILE A 108 -5.65 -10.89 -7.12
C ILE A 108 -5.95 -12.36 -7.40
N SER A 109 -6.83 -12.63 -8.36
CA SER A 109 -7.23 -13.99 -8.70
C SER A 109 -7.56 -14.16 -10.18
N ASN A 110 -7.07 -15.24 -10.77
CA ASN A 110 -7.51 -15.73 -12.08
C ASN A 110 -8.36 -17.00 -11.99
N LYS A 111 -8.79 -17.39 -10.78
CA LYS A 111 -9.62 -18.59 -10.54
C LYS A 111 -10.88 -18.20 -9.77
N GLU A 112 -12.03 -18.33 -10.40
CA GLU A 112 -13.33 -17.98 -9.81
C GLU A 112 -13.56 -18.65 -8.44
N ARG A 113 -13.26 -19.94 -8.30
CA ARG A 113 -13.39 -20.67 -7.03
C ARG A 113 -12.57 -20.02 -5.89
N ARG A 114 -11.33 -19.61 -6.19
CA ARG A 114 -10.42 -19.00 -5.21
C ARG A 114 -10.87 -17.59 -4.84
N TYR A 115 -11.24 -16.81 -5.85
CA TYR A 115 -11.86 -15.50 -5.67
C TYR A 115 -13.09 -15.57 -4.75
N ASN A 116 -14.04 -16.46 -5.06
CA ASN A 116 -15.27 -16.60 -4.27
C ASN A 116 -14.99 -17.03 -2.81
N SER A 117 -13.99 -17.89 -2.59
CA SER A 117 -13.57 -18.26 -1.23
C SER A 117 -13.01 -17.05 -0.47
N SER A 118 -12.13 -16.28 -1.09
CA SER A 118 -11.51 -15.10 -0.48
C SER A 118 -12.53 -13.96 -0.29
N LYS A 119 -13.50 -13.81 -1.20
CA LYS A 119 -14.62 -12.86 -1.08
C LYS A 119 -15.41 -13.07 0.22
N VAL A 120 -15.69 -14.32 0.61
CA VAL A 120 -16.38 -14.61 1.88
C VAL A 120 -15.58 -14.13 3.09
N VAL A 121 -14.25 -14.15 3.03
CA VAL A 121 -13.38 -13.60 4.08
C VAL A 121 -13.50 -12.08 4.15
N LEU A 122 -13.47 -11.39 3.01
CA LEU A 122 -13.64 -9.94 2.92
C LEU A 122 -15.04 -9.50 3.41
N ASP A 123 -16.09 -10.25 3.08
CA ASP A 123 -17.45 -9.99 3.56
C ASP A 123 -17.55 -10.09 5.10
N LYS A 124 -16.81 -11.02 5.72
CA LYS A 124 -16.70 -11.14 7.18
C LYS A 124 -15.89 -9.98 7.79
N LEU A 125 -14.93 -9.42 7.06
CA LEU A 125 -14.19 -8.23 7.47
C LEU A 125 -14.98 -6.92 7.24
N GLY A 126 -16.10 -6.97 6.51
CA GLY A 126 -16.87 -5.78 6.15
C GLY A 126 -16.24 -4.98 4.99
N LEU A 127 -15.50 -5.66 4.12
CA LEU A 127 -14.86 -5.07 2.95
C LEU A 127 -15.69 -5.36 1.70
N VAL A 128 -15.86 -4.34 0.84
CA VAL A 128 -16.39 -4.55 -0.51
C VAL A 128 -15.30 -5.23 -1.34
N SER A 129 -15.61 -6.42 -1.85
CA SER A 129 -14.67 -7.25 -2.60
C SER A 129 -14.64 -6.91 -4.08
N HIS A 130 -13.44 -6.79 -4.63
CA HIS A 130 -13.16 -6.57 -6.05
C HIS A 130 -12.22 -7.65 -6.54
N GLN A 131 -12.47 -8.19 -7.73
CA GLN A 131 -11.53 -9.11 -8.37
C GLN A 131 -10.56 -8.30 -9.25
N HIS A 132 -9.27 -8.57 -9.12
CA HIS A 132 -8.27 -8.14 -10.09
C HIS A 132 -7.67 -9.37 -10.75
N VAL A 133 -7.83 -9.48 -12.07
CA VAL A 133 -7.29 -10.61 -12.84
C VAL A 133 -5.85 -10.25 -13.25
N PRO A 134 -4.83 -10.95 -12.72
CA PRO A 134 -3.44 -10.67 -13.11
C PRO A 134 -3.21 -11.06 -14.57
N LEU A 135 -2.30 -10.35 -15.24
CA LEU A 135 -1.82 -10.76 -16.57
C LEU A 135 -1.31 -12.20 -16.53
N SER A 136 -1.68 -13.00 -17.52
CA SER A 136 -1.19 -14.38 -17.62
C SER A 136 0.33 -14.39 -17.59
N TYR A 137 0.93 -15.20 -16.72
CA TYR A 137 2.38 -15.35 -16.63
C TYR A 137 3.01 -15.90 -17.92
N LYS A 138 2.18 -16.51 -18.79
CA LYS A 138 2.57 -17.00 -20.12
C LYS A 138 2.46 -15.93 -21.22
N SER A 139 1.94 -14.73 -20.91
CA SER A 139 1.79 -13.68 -21.91
C SER A 139 3.12 -13.06 -22.33
N ASP A 140 3.18 -12.59 -23.57
CA ASP A 140 4.32 -11.81 -24.07
C ASP A 140 4.53 -10.52 -23.28
N ALA A 141 3.45 -9.93 -22.75
CA ALA A 141 3.54 -8.74 -21.89
C ALA A 141 4.37 -9.00 -20.63
N ILE A 142 4.16 -10.13 -19.95
CA ILE A 142 4.98 -10.52 -18.77
C ILE A 142 6.41 -10.82 -19.20
N ARG A 143 6.62 -11.57 -20.29
CA ARG A 143 7.96 -11.88 -20.79
C ARG A 143 8.75 -10.61 -21.09
N LYS A 144 8.18 -9.69 -21.87
CA LYS A 144 8.81 -8.41 -22.25
C LYS A 144 9.08 -7.54 -21.02
N ALA A 145 8.10 -7.39 -20.12
CA ALA A 145 8.29 -6.61 -18.90
C ALA A 145 9.41 -7.18 -18.01
N MET A 146 9.57 -8.51 -17.95
CA MET A 146 10.69 -9.14 -17.25
C MET A 146 12.02 -8.95 -17.96
N GLU A 147 12.06 -9.04 -19.29
CA GLU A 147 13.27 -8.77 -20.09
C GLU A 147 13.75 -7.33 -19.85
N ASP A 148 12.84 -6.36 -19.89
CA ASP A 148 13.14 -4.96 -19.61
C ASP A 148 13.62 -4.78 -18.16
N PHE A 149 12.94 -5.41 -17.20
CA PHE A 149 13.22 -5.28 -15.78
C PHE A 149 14.53 -5.97 -15.34
N HIS A 150 14.92 -7.06 -16.00
CA HIS A 150 16.13 -7.82 -15.70
C HIS A 150 17.26 -7.59 -16.71
N VAL A 151 17.18 -6.54 -17.54
CA VAL A 151 18.19 -6.17 -18.53
C VAL A 151 18.54 -7.38 -19.43
N GLY A 152 17.51 -8.11 -19.88
CA GLY A 152 17.62 -9.26 -20.78
C GLY A 152 18.13 -10.55 -20.14
N ASN A 153 18.32 -10.62 -18.81
CA ASN A 153 18.87 -11.82 -18.17
C ASN A 153 17.89 -13.01 -18.20
N GLN A 154 18.14 -13.93 -19.14
CA GLN A 154 17.31 -15.10 -19.42
C GLN A 154 17.15 -16.05 -18.22
N ARG A 155 18.07 -16.04 -17.24
CA ARG A 155 17.98 -16.92 -16.05
C ARG A 155 16.70 -16.70 -15.24
N TYR A 156 16.06 -15.54 -15.39
CA TYR A 156 14.83 -15.17 -14.70
C TYR A 156 13.57 -15.44 -15.52
N LEU A 157 13.66 -15.88 -16.77
CA LEU A 157 12.48 -16.13 -17.61
C LEU A 157 11.87 -17.53 -17.43
N THR A 158 12.08 -18.15 -16.26
CA THR A 158 11.43 -19.41 -15.89
C THR A 158 9.98 -19.19 -15.48
N ASP A 159 9.14 -20.21 -15.62
CA ASP A 159 7.71 -20.13 -15.24
C ASP A 159 7.52 -19.70 -13.78
N ARG A 160 8.37 -20.18 -12.88
CA ARG A 160 8.34 -19.79 -11.46
C ARG A 160 8.47 -18.28 -11.29
N TYR A 161 9.47 -17.67 -11.93
CA TYR A 161 9.70 -16.23 -11.81
C TYR A 161 8.64 -15.43 -12.58
N LYS A 162 8.17 -15.90 -13.73
CA LYS A 162 7.05 -15.27 -14.46
C LYS A 162 5.78 -15.22 -13.62
N LYS A 163 5.45 -16.29 -12.88
CA LYS A 163 4.29 -16.31 -11.96
C LYS A 163 4.44 -15.29 -10.83
N VAL A 164 5.63 -15.20 -10.22
CA VAL A 164 5.93 -14.21 -9.17
C VAL A 164 5.84 -12.79 -9.72
N PHE A 165 6.40 -12.56 -10.91
CA PHE A 165 6.43 -11.26 -11.54
C PHE A 165 5.03 -10.79 -11.97
N SER A 166 4.20 -11.71 -12.49
CA SER A 166 2.78 -11.46 -12.79
C SER A 166 2.01 -10.99 -11.54
N ASN A 167 2.18 -11.67 -10.39
CA ASN A 167 1.55 -11.25 -9.14
C ASN A 167 2.07 -9.88 -8.67
N ARG A 168 3.38 -9.64 -8.77
CA ARG A 168 3.99 -8.35 -8.45
C ARG A 168 3.44 -7.21 -9.32
N MET A 169 3.32 -7.43 -10.62
CA MET A 169 2.76 -6.42 -11.54
C MET A 169 1.30 -6.11 -11.19
N ALA A 170 0.50 -7.12 -10.86
CA ALA A 170 -0.87 -6.92 -10.44
C ALA A 170 -0.98 -6.03 -9.19
N PHE A 171 -0.17 -6.28 -8.14
CA PHE A 171 -0.13 -5.37 -6.98
C PHE A 171 0.34 -3.96 -7.36
N ALA A 172 1.39 -3.85 -8.19
CA ALA A 172 1.91 -2.54 -8.60
C ALA A 172 0.87 -1.72 -9.39
N HIS A 173 0.11 -2.36 -10.29
CA HIS A 173 -0.98 -1.71 -11.01
C HIS A 173 -2.08 -1.25 -10.04
N LEU A 174 -2.53 -2.11 -9.13
CA LEU A 174 -3.53 -1.75 -8.12
C LEU A 174 -3.09 -0.59 -7.22
N PHE A 175 -1.79 -0.47 -6.95
CA PHE A 175 -1.23 0.66 -6.21
C PHE A 175 -1.23 1.94 -7.02
N GLN A 176 -0.81 1.87 -8.28
CA GLN A 176 -0.81 3.01 -9.18
C GLN A 176 -2.25 3.52 -9.38
N ASP A 177 -3.19 2.63 -9.66
CA ASP A 177 -4.62 2.95 -9.77
C ASP A 177 -5.16 3.64 -8.51
N PHE A 178 -4.73 3.20 -7.33
CA PHE A 178 -5.16 3.83 -6.08
C PHE A 178 -4.53 5.21 -5.87
N PHE A 179 -3.25 5.34 -6.20
CA PHE A 179 -2.50 6.58 -6.07
C PHE A 179 -3.04 7.65 -7.02
N ASP A 180 -3.41 7.26 -8.24
CA ASP A 180 -3.90 8.16 -9.28
C ASP A 180 -5.40 8.47 -9.17
N ASP A 181 -6.18 7.70 -8.38
CA ASP A 181 -7.63 7.90 -8.25
C ASP A 181 -7.96 9.30 -7.67
N PRO A 182 -8.49 10.25 -8.45
CA PRO A 182 -8.72 11.61 -7.98
C PRO A 182 -9.84 11.71 -6.94
N LYS A 183 -10.70 10.70 -6.82
CA LYS A 183 -11.81 10.65 -5.86
C LYS A 183 -11.37 10.15 -4.48
N ALA A 184 -10.26 9.41 -4.42
CA ALA A 184 -9.70 8.92 -3.16
C ALA A 184 -9.00 10.06 -2.40
N ALA A 185 -9.48 10.35 -1.20
CA ALA A 185 -8.79 11.22 -0.26
C ALA A 185 -7.44 10.61 0.17
N PRO A 186 -6.43 11.42 0.55
CA PRO A 186 -5.12 10.89 0.95
C PRO A 186 -5.20 9.84 2.07
N ALA A 187 -6.08 10.04 3.04
CA ALA A 187 -6.26 9.14 4.19
C ALA A 187 -7.22 7.95 3.92
N SER A 188 -7.79 7.84 2.72
CA SER A 188 -8.62 6.68 2.35
C SER A 188 -7.79 5.41 2.39
N TRP A 189 -8.40 4.30 2.82
CA TRP A 189 -7.77 2.99 2.87
C TRP A 189 -8.21 2.10 1.70
N ARG A 190 -7.29 1.28 1.21
CA ARG A 190 -7.55 0.17 0.28
C ARG A 190 -6.80 -1.06 0.77
N PHE A 191 -7.43 -2.22 0.64
CA PHE A 191 -6.87 -3.49 1.04
C PHE A 191 -6.55 -4.35 -0.17
N PHE A 192 -5.52 -5.15 -0.07
CA PHE A 192 -5.03 -6.00 -1.15
C PHE A 192 -4.80 -7.40 -0.61
N PHE A 193 -5.26 -8.39 -1.38
CA PHE A 193 -5.30 -9.79 -0.99
C PHE A 193 -4.82 -10.69 -2.13
N GLU A 194 -4.15 -11.77 -1.75
CA GLU A 194 -4.04 -12.96 -2.60
C GLU A 194 -5.34 -13.78 -2.53
N ASP A 195 -5.51 -14.73 -3.46
CA ASP A 195 -6.76 -15.48 -3.62
C ASP A 195 -6.87 -16.76 -2.78
N ASP A 196 -5.96 -16.95 -1.84
CA ASP A 196 -5.89 -18.10 -0.94
C ASP A 196 -5.97 -17.69 0.53
N VAL A 197 -6.73 -16.64 0.84
CA VAL A 197 -6.89 -16.16 2.22
C VAL A 197 -8.03 -16.86 2.97
N ALA A 198 -7.83 -17.05 4.28
CA ALA A 198 -8.83 -17.52 5.23
C ALA A 198 -8.83 -16.66 6.50
N LEU A 199 -10.02 -16.48 7.09
CA LEU A 199 -10.17 -15.79 8.37
C LEU A 199 -9.77 -16.73 9.52
N HIS A 200 -9.08 -16.20 10.53
CA HIS A 200 -8.75 -16.96 11.73
C HIS A 200 -10.04 -17.52 12.39
N PRO A 201 -10.08 -18.82 12.75
CA PRO A 201 -11.33 -19.49 13.15
C PRO A 201 -11.97 -18.96 14.44
N SER A 202 -11.20 -18.28 15.30
CA SER A 202 -11.73 -17.63 16.50
C SER A 202 -12.49 -16.32 16.23
N LEU A 203 -12.51 -15.83 14.98
CA LEU A 203 -13.12 -14.55 14.63
C LEU A 203 -14.52 -14.73 14.05
N THR A 204 -15.51 -14.24 14.78
CA THR A 204 -16.86 -14.02 14.23
C THR A 204 -16.85 -12.78 13.33
N LYS A 205 -17.86 -12.63 12.46
CA LYS A 205 -18.02 -11.44 11.60
C LYS A 205 -18.01 -10.14 12.41
N ALA A 206 -18.80 -10.07 13.48
CA ALA A 206 -18.89 -8.89 14.33
C ALA A 206 -17.54 -8.55 15.01
N LEU A 207 -16.83 -9.57 15.52
CA LEU A 207 -15.52 -9.36 16.12
C LEU A 207 -14.49 -8.91 15.09
N ALA A 208 -14.46 -9.53 13.91
CA ALA A 208 -13.54 -9.18 12.83
C ALA A 208 -13.72 -7.73 12.36
N GLN A 209 -14.96 -7.28 12.16
CA GLN A 209 -15.28 -5.90 11.79
C GLN A 209 -14.87 -4.90 12.87
N LYS A 210 -15.17 -5.20 14.14
CA LYS A 210 -14.78 -4.34 15.28
C LYS A 210 -13.26 -4.22 15.40
N VAL A 211 -12.56 -5.33 15.29
CA VAL A 211 -11.09 -5.38 15.35
C VAL A 211 -10.46 -4.61 14.18
N LEU A 212 -11.02 -4.75 12.97
CA LEU A 212 -10.54 -4.01 11.79
C LEU A 212 -10.73 -2.51 11.97
N ALA A 213 -11.91 -2.05 12.39
CA ALA A 213 -12.18 -0.63 12.64
C ALA A 213 -11.20 -0.04 13.67
N ARG A 214 -11.00 -0.72 14.80
CA ARG A 214 -10.03 -0.29 15.82
C ARG A 214 -8.58 -0.36 15.31
N GLY A 215 -8.26 -1.35 14.48
CA GLY A 215 -6.95 -1.48 13.86
C GLY A 215 -6.61 -0.32 12.93
N LEU A 216 -7.60 0.17 12.17
CA LEU A 216 -7.43 1.35 11.31
C LEU A 216 -7.15 2.62 12.10
N GLU A 217 -7.79 2.80 13.26
CA GLU A 217 -7.51 3.92 14.16
C GLU A 217 -6.07 3.88 14.67
N VAL A 218 -5.59 2.70 15.07
CA VAL A 218 -4.24 2.49 15.59
C VAL A 218 -3.18 2.69 14.50
N ALA A 219 -3.47 2.22 13.28
CA ALA A 219 -2.55 2.30 12.14
C ALA A 219 -2.67 3.60 11.34
N ALA A 220 -3.59 4.51 11.68
CA ALA A 220 -3.87 5.72 10.92
C ALA A 220 -2.67 6.62 10.67
N GLY A 221 -1.83 6.82 11.70
CA GLY A 221 -0.61 7.63 11.58
C GLY A 221 0.47 6.97 10.72
N ASP A 222 0.43 5.65 10.60
CA ASP A 222 1.42 4.88 9.86
C ASP A 222 0.96 4.66 8.41
N GLY A 223 -0.36 4.58 8.17
CA GLY A 223 -0.95 4.43 6.85
C GLY A 223 -0.73 3.08 6.17
N ILE A 224 -0.23 2.08 6.90
CA ILE A 224 -0.01 0.70 6.46
C ILE A 224 -0.30 -0.26 7.60
N LEU A 225 -0.91 -1.40 7.30
CA LEU A 225 -1.09 -2.50 8.26
C LEU A 225 -1.11 -3.86 7.55
N TYR A 226 -0.77 -4.91 8.30
CA TYR A 226 -0.96 -6.30 7.93
C TYR A 226 -2.24 -6.85 8.56
N LEU A 227 -2.98 -7.61 7.74
CA LEU A 227 -4.05 -8.49 8.24
C LEU A 227 -3.56 -9.92 8.46
N GLY A 228 -2.41 -10.27 7.88
CA GLY A 228 -1.61 -11.43 8.25
C GLY A 228 -0.14 -11.25 7.86
N ILE A 229 0.75 -11.89 8.62
CA ILE A 229 2.21 -11.77 8.48
C ILE A 229 2.90 -13.12 8.62
N CYS A 230 4.03 -13.26 7.94
CA CYS A 230 4.88 -14.44 7.91
C CYS A 230 6.26 -14.18 8.47
N GLY A 231 6.67 -15.03 9.41
CA GLY A 231 7.94 -14.86 10.11
C GLY A 231 8.06 -13.49 10.76
N PRO A 232 7.10 -13.10 11.63
CA PRO A 232 7.22 -11.85 12.36
C PRO A 232 8.55 -11.83 13.11
N ASN A 233 9.30 -10.75 12.89
CA ASN A 233 10.58 -10.48 13.49
C ASN A 233 10.61 -9.02 13.95
N ARG A 234 11.63 -8.68 14.75
CA ARG A 234 11.84 -7.32 15.25
C ARG A 234 10.56 -6.70 15.84
N CYS A 235 9.69 -7.50 16.48
CA CYS A 235 8.42 -6.99 17.01
C CYS A 235 8.64 -6.05 18.20
N GLU A 236 7.79 -5.03 18.32
CA GLU A 236 7.77 -4.14 19.46
C GLU A 236 7.23 -4.85 20.71
N LYS A 237 7.76 -4.55 21.89
CA LYS A 237 7.27 -5.16 23.15
C LYS A 237 5.85 -4.72 23.51
N LYS A 238 5.42 -3.56 23.00
CA LYS A 238 4.12 -2.97 23.33
C LYS A 238 3.07 -3.50 22.37
N THR A 239 2.05 -4.15 22.93
CA THR A 239 0.85 -4.55 22.21
C THR A 239 -0.29 -3.56 22.47
N VAL A 240 -1.28 -3.56 21.59
CA VAL A 240 -2.53 -2.79 21.72
C VAL A 240 -3.69 -3.76 21.61
N VAL A 241 -4.54 -3.83 22.63
CA VAL A 241 -5.77 -4.62 22.55
C VAL A 241 -6.75 -3.91 21.62
N LEU A 242 -7.13 -4.57 20.53
CA LEU A 242 -8.10 -4.05 19.57
C LEU A 242 -9.53 -4.35 20.03
N SER A 243 -9.77 -5.59 20.42
CA SER A 243 -10.99 -6.05 21.09
C SER A 243 -10.68 -7.40 21.70
N SER A 244 -10.78 -7.54 23.02
CA SER A 244 -10.42 -8.78 23.72
C SER A 244 -11.03 -10.02 23.05
N PRO A 245 -10.24 -11.07 22.75
CA PRO A 245 -8.82 -11.25 23.09
C PRO A 245 -7.83 -10.80 22.00
N VAL A 246 -8.25 -10.06 20.98
CA VAL A 246 -7.44 -9.75 19.79
C VAL A 246 -6.54 -8.53 20.00
N GLU A 247 -5.25 -8.71 19.72
CA GLU A 247 -4.20 -7.69 19.88
C GLU A 247 -3.62 -7.22 18.54
N ALA A 248 -2.96 -6.07 18.57
CA ALA A 248 -2.08 -5.58 17.53
C ALA A 248 -0.68 -5.33 18.06
N MET A 249 0.31 -5.54 17.21
CA MET A 249 1.72 -5.26 17.52
C MET A 249 2.41 -4.82 16.25
N ARG A 250 3.38 -3.90 16.36
CA ARG A 250 4.24 -3.55 15.23
C ARG A 250 5.34 -4.60 15.07
N CYS A 251 5.44 -5.17 13.88
CA CYS A 251 6.48 -6.14 13.53
C CYS A 251 7.04 -5.83 12.14
N ALA A 252 8.18 -6.43 11.83
CA ALA A 252 8.57 -6.66 10.44
C ALA A 252 8.41 -8.15 10.13
N GLY A 253 8.26 -8.49 8.86
CA GLY A 253 8.01 -9.87 8.44
C GLY A 253 7.64 -9.92 6.96
N ALA A 254 7.60 -11.12 6.43
CA ALA A 254 7.22 -11.38 5.05
C ALA A 254 5.71 -11.59 4.90
N CYS A 255 5.29 -11.78 3.65
CA CYS A 255 3.94 -11.99 3.14
C CYS A 255 3.11 -10.76 2.83
N THR A 256 2.55 -10.80 1.62
CA THR A 256 1.62 -9.83 1.07
C THR A 256 0.23 -10.43 0.83
N HIS A 257 -0.10 -11.52 1.52
CA HIS A 257 -1.38 -12.21 1.31
C HIS A 257 -2.58 -11.37 1.72
N ALA A 258 -2.43 -10.47 2.70
CA ALA A 258 -3.48 -9.58 3.16
C ALA A 258 -2.90 -8.36 3.89
N PHE A 259 -3.01 -7.18 3.30
CA PHE A 259 -2.54 -5.93 3.90
C PHE A 259 -3.40 -4.74 3.44
N GLY A 260 -3.32 -3.65 4.20
CA GLY A 260 -4.01 -2.40 3.91
C GLY A 260 -3.03 -1.24 3.78
N LEU A 261 -3.33 -0.32 2.87
CA LEU A 261 -2.58 0.93 2.68
C LEU A 261 -3.55 2.11 2.59
N THR A 262 -3.09 3.25 3.07
CA THR A 262 -3.68 4.54 2.74
C THR A 262 -3.14 5.05 1.42
N LYS A 263 -3.91 5.88 0.71
CA LYS A 263 -3.48 6.47 -0.57
C LYS A 263 -2.14 7.20 -0.46
N TRP A 264 -1.96 8.02 0.58
CA TRP A 264 -0.70 8.74 0.79
C TRP A 264 0.48 7.78 1.02
N LYS A 265 0.25 6.67 1.73
CA LYS A 265 1.30 5.68 1.96
C LYS A 265 1.64 4.90 0.69
N THR A 266 0.65 4.63 -0.16
CA THR A 266 0.85 3.98 -1.45
C THR A 266 1.82 4.75 -2.32
N GLY A 267 1.72 6.09 -2.39
CA GLY A 267 2.69 6.92 -3.11
C GLY A 267 4.13 6.77 -2.57
N GLY A 268 4.29 6.74 -1.24
CA GLY A 268 5.59 6.50 -0.61
C GLY A 268 6.15 5.10 -0.89
N LEU A 269 5.28 4.08 -0.93
CA LEU A 269 5.67 2.71 -1.26
C LEU A 269 6.07 2.58 -2.73
N LEU A 270 5.35 3.22 -3.66
CA LEU A 270 5.69 3.26 -5.08
C LEU A 270 7.07 3.92 -5.30
N ALA A 271 7.31 5.07 -4.68
CA ALA A 271 8.61 5.73 -4.74
C ALA A 271 9.74 4.86 -4.15
N TYR A 272 9.46 4.09 -3.09
CA TYR A 272 10.40 3.12 -2.54
C TYR A 272 10.66 1.97 -3.51
N MET A 273 9.61 1.43 -4.15
CA MET A 273 9.75 0.39 -5.18
C MET A 273 10.61 0.86 -6.34
N ASP A 274 10.45 2.10 -6.80
CA ASP A 274 11.24 2.68 -7.89
C ASP A 274 12.70 2.91 -7.50
N LYS A 275 12.99 3.38 -6.27
CA LYS A 275 14.36 3.50 -5.76
C LYS A 275 15.10 2.17 -5.74
N LEU A 276 14.39 1.06 -5.57
CA LEU A 276 15.02 -0.25 -5.60
C LEU A 276 15.35 -0.72 -7.04
N LYS A 277 14.75 -0.13 -8.08
CA LYS A 277 15.00 -0.45 -9.51
C LYS A 277 16.33 0.11 -10.05
N THR A 278 17.40 0.12 -9.24
CA THR A 278 18.72 0.55 -9.75
C THR A 278 19.38 -0.57 -10.56
N PRO A 279 19.99 -0.29 -11.72
CA PRO A 279 20.65 -1.30 -12.59
C PRO A 279 21.65 -2.20 -11.86
N ASN A 280 22.27 -1.69 -10.79
CA ASN A 280 23.31 -2.38 -10.04
C ASN A 280 22.77 -3.32 -8.93
N ASN A 281 21.45 -3.34 -8.69
CA ASN A 281 20.85 -4.15 -7.63
C ASN A 281 20.03 -5.31 -8.19
N VAL A 282 20.71 -6.24 -8.87
CA VAL A 282 20.11 -7.43 -9.47
C VAL A 282 19.34 -8.28 -8.44
N ASN A 283 19.72 -8.23 -7.16
CA ASN A 283 19.04 -8.96 -6.09
C ASN A 283 17.63 -8.41 -5.79
N VAL A 284 17.39 -7.11 -5.99
CA VAL A 284 16.03 -6.52 -5.87
C VAL A 284 15.11 -7.06 -6.94
N SER A 285 15.63 -7.27 -8.14
CA SER A 285 14.80 -7.56 -9.30
C SER A 285 14.06 -8.90 -9.16
N VAL A 286 14.58 -9.81 -8.34
CA VAL A 286 13.95 -11.11 -8.04
C VAL A 286 13.20 -11.15 -6.71
N MET A 287 13.16 -10.04 -5.97
CA MET A 287 12.44 -10.01 -4.70
C MET A 287 10.94 -10.22 -4.95
N TYR A 288 10.42 -11.28 -4.33
CA TYR A 288 9.01 -11.46 -4.06
C TYR A 288 8.45 -10.18 -3.43
N PHE A 289 7.20 -9.85 -3.74
CA PHE A 289 6.55 -8.68 -3.14
C PHE A 289 6.57 -8.77 -1.60
N ASP A 290 6.44 -9.99 -1.06
CA ASP A 290 6.64 -10.34 0.35
C ASP A 290 7.93 -9.78 0.96
N GLN A 291 9.04 -9.93 0.22
CA GLN A 291 10.35 -9.48 0.66
C GLN A 291 10.45 -7.96 0.61
N LEU A 292 9.75 -7.31 -0.32
CA LEU A 292 9.72 -5.85 -0.40
C LEU A 292 9.03 -5.24 0.83
N LEU A 293 7.86 -5.75 1.21
CA LEU A 293 7.19 -5.26 2.44
C LEU A 293 7.99 -5.62 3.70
N ARG A 294 8.64 -6.79 3.73
CA ARG A 294 9.57 -7.15 4.82
C ARG A 294 10.69 -6.12 4.96
N THR A 295 11.40 -5.84 3.88
CA THR A 295 12.51 -4.89 3.89
C THR A 295 12.02 -3.49 4.26
N TYR A 296 10.84 -3.06 3.77
CA TYR A 296 10.22 -1.81 4.21
C TYR A 296 9.98 -1.81 5.74
N GLY A 297 9.41 -2.89 6.28
CA GLY A 297 9.17 -3.03 7.73
C GLY A 297 10.46 -3.06 8.56
N GLU A 298 11.54 -3.64 8.03
CA GLU A 298 12.83 -3.76 8.72
C GLU A 298 13.66 -2.47 8.67
N GLN A 299 13.55 -1.68 7.60
CA GLN A 299 14.41 -0.51 7.34
C GLN A 299 13.73 0.84 7.58
N VAL A 300 12.43 0.93 7.31
CA VAL A 300 11.71 2.20 7.34
C VAL A 300 10.88 2.29 8.61
N HIS A 301 9.88 1.43 8.74
CA HIS A 301 8.93 1.48 9.84
C HIS A 301 8.23 0.14 10.01
N ARG A 302 8.31 -0.43 11.21
CA ARG A 302 7.59 -1.68 11.53
C ARG A 302 6.10 -1.48 11.30
N ILE A 303 5.46 -2.49 10.73
CA ILE A 303 4.08 -2.42 10.28
C ILE A 303 3.18 -3.01 11.37
N TRP A 304 2.04 -2.37 11.62
CA TRP A 304 1.02 -2.92 12.51
C TRP A 304 0.49 -4.24 11.98
N VAL A 305 0.54 -5.28 12.80
CA VAL A 305 -0.08 -6.59 12.54
C VAL A 305 -1.35 -6.67 13.38
N LEU A 306 -2.51 -6.68 12.74
CA LEU A 306 -3.77 -6.89 13.45
C LEU A 306 -3.97 -8.39 13.69
N GLY A 307 -4.27 -8.78 14.94
CA GLY A 307 -4.28 -10.18 15.34
C GLY A 307 -2.88 -10.73 15.57
N SER A 308 -1.97 -9.93 16.11
CA SER A 308 -0.57 -10.33 16.35
C SER A 308 -0.43 -11.54 17.28
N ASN A 309 -1.45 -11.82 18.08
CA ASN A 309 -1.53 -12.98 18.96
C ASN A 309 -2.34 -14.16 18.37
N LEU A 310 -2.91 -14.00 17.17
CA LEU A 310 -3.71 -15.03 16.50
C LEU A 310 -2.83 -15.84 15.55
N LYS A 311 -2.38 -17.02 16.01
CA LYS A 311 -1.51 -17.91 15.23
C LYS A 311 -2.33 -18.72 14.22
N SER A 312 -1.87 -18.76 12.98
CA SER A 312 -2.52 -19.55 11.91
C SER A 312 -2.62 -21.03 12.29
N PRO A 313 -3.78 -21.67 12.04
CA PRO A 313 -3.95 -23.11 12.28
C PRO A 313 -3.14 -23.98 11.30
N GLN A 314 -2.67 -23.43 10.18
CA GLN A 314 -1.98 -24.20 9.15
C GLN A 314 -0.46 -24.09 9.21
N MET A 315 0.07 -23.04 9.83
CA MET A 315 1.50 -22.73 9.74
C MET A 315 2.01 -22.04 11.00
N ASN A 316 3.07 -22.59 11.58
CA ASN A 316 3.57 -22.22 12.91
C ASN A 316 4.15 -20.80 13.04
N ASN A 317 4.38 -20.11 11.93
CA ASN A 317 5.03 -18.81 11.88
C ASN A 317 4.18 -17.76 11.16
N HIS A 318 2.86 -17.99 11.13
CA HIS A 318 1.88 -17.08 10.55
C HIS A 318 0.95 -16.53 11.62
N TYR A 319 0.75 -15.21 11.59
CA TYR A 319 -0.05 -14.51 12.58
C TYR A 319 -0.94 -13.48 11.92
N GLY A 320 -2.13 -13.26 12.45
CA GLY A 320 -3.03 -12.19 12.03
C GLY A 320 -4.49 -12.57 12.04
N LEU A 321 -5.35 -11.62 11.65
CA LEU A 321 -6.77 -11.87 11.42
C LEU A 321 -7.01 -12.86 10.27
N VAL A 322 -6.12 -12.81 9.27
CA VAL A 322 -6.17 -13.58 8.04
C VAL A 322 -4.89 -14.39 7.90
N TYR A 323 -4.99 -15.58 7.31
CA TYR A 323 -3.85 -16.43 6.98
C TYR A 323 -4.01 -17.04 5.58
N GLN A 324 -2.91 -17.53 5.00
CA GLN A 324 -2.95 -18.29 3.74
C GLN A 324 -3.45 -19.72 3.97
N ASP A 325 -4.57 -20.07 3.33
CA ASP A 325 -5.17 -21.40 3.31
C ASP A 325 -4.49 -22.30 2.26
N ARG A 326 -3.23 -22.68 2.54
CA ARG A 326 -2.43 -23.53 1.66
C ARG A 326 -2.93 -24.97 1.62
N THR A 327 -3.70 -25.41 2.61
CA THR A 327 -4.32 -26.74 2.63
C THR A 327 -5.37 -26.88 1.54
N ASN A 328 -6.28 -25.91 1.41
CA ASN A 328 -7.33 -25.95 0.38
C ASN A 328 -6.87 -25.35 -0.95
N TYR A 329 -5.90 -24.42 -0.90
CA TYR A 329 -5.41 -23.69 -2.07
C TYR A 329 -3.87 -23.73 -2.14
N PRO A 330 -3.29 -24.85 -2.64
CA PRO A 330 -1.85 -25.00 -2.78
C PRO A 330 -1.20 -23.87 -3.61
N SER A 331 0.07 -23.55 -3.35
CA SER A 331 0.75 -22.49 -4.09
C SER A 331 0.83 -22.79 -5.59
N VAL A 332 0.36 -21.86 -6.41
CA VAL A 332 0.46 -21.95 -7.87
C VAL A 332 1.86 -21.62 -8.38
N ILE A 333 2.72 -21.00 -7.56
CA ILE A 333 4.09 -20.61 -7.94
C ILE A 333 4.96 -21.86 -8.15
N MET A 334 4.79 -22.87 -7.30
CA MET A 334 5.60 -24.10 -7.33
C MET A 334 4.91 -25.27 -8.06
N SER A 335 3.62 -25.14 -8.41
CA SER A 335 2.91 -26.21 -9.11
C SER A 335 3.42 -26.35 -10.55
N LYS A 336 3.76 -27.58 -10.92
CA LYS A 336 3.82 -27.99 -12.33
C LYS A 336 2.39 -28.00 -12.83
N GLU A 337 2.13 -27.37 -13.98
CA GLU A 337 0.82 -27.53 -14.59
C GLU A 337 0.62 -28.99 -14.98
N PRO A 338 -0.61 -29.54 -14.83
CA PRO A 338 -0.92 -30.82 -15.43
C PRO A 338 -0.61 -30.71 -16.93
N LYS A 339 0.14 -31.68 -17.46
CA LYS A 339 0.35 -31.78 -18.91
C LYS A 339 -1.04 -31.89 -19.54
N GLN A 340 -1.36 -30.94 -20.42
CA GLN A 340 -2.59 -30.98 -21.22
C GLN A 340 -2.51 -32.11 -22.24
#